data_AF-A0A4Y1ZGW0-F1
#
_entry.id   AF-A0A4Y1ZGW0-F1
#
_cell.length_a   1.000
_cell.length_b   1.000
_cell.length_c   1.000
_cell.angle_alpha   90.00
_cell.angle_beta   90.00
_cell.angle_gamma   90.00
#
_symmetry.space_group_name_H-M   'P 1'
#
loop_
_entity.id
_entity.type
_entity.pdbx_description
1 polymer ?
#
loop_
_entity_poly.entity_id
_entity_poly.type
_entity_poly.pdbx_seq_one_letter_code
_entity_poly.pdbx_strand_id
1 'polypeptide(L)'
;MVNLLNNIGIVLPKAITSSPFEGGVINVPAMLIIALIAWLLISGVRNTSGVNGVIVIIKVAVVLLFIVLAVWHVKPSNWTPFMPYGFNGVISGAAVVFFSYIGFDAVSTAAEETRNPQRDMPRGIIASLLICTVLYIAVSAILTGIVKYTAYKTPAGHNAPVAYALDLIGIHWGAALISVGAICGITSVCLVLMFGQSRIFFAMARDGLIPKVLGGVSQKHQRLPFQRQLWQRSAH
;
A
#
# COMPACT_ATOMS: atom_id res chain seq x y z
N MET A 1 -13.03 -3.23 1.61
CA MET A 1 -14.32 -2.53 1.39
C MET A 1 -15.48 -3.52 1.28
N VAL A 2 -15.42 -4.52 0.40
CA VAL A 2 -16.50 -5.52 0.21
C VAL A 2 -16.84 -6.32 1.48
N ASN A 3 -15.85 -6.80 2.23
CA ASN A 3 -16.10 -7.49 3.51
C ASN A 3 -16.74 -6.60 4.59
N LEU A 4 -16.47 -5.29 4.55
CA LEU A 4 -17.01 -4.32 5.51
C LEU A 4 -18.46 -3.93 5.13
N LEU A 5 -18.75 -3.82 3.83
CA LEU A 5 -20.11 -3.66 3.29
C LEU A 5 -20.99 -4.89 3.55
N ASN A 6 -20.42 -6.10 3.45
CA ASN A 6 -21.10 -7.33 3.84
C ASN A 6 -21.44 -7.37 5.34
N ASN A 7 -20.54 -6.87 6.21
CA ASN A 7 -20.81 -6.71 7.64
C ASN A 7 -21.92 -5.67 7.96
N ILE A 8 -22.25 -4.78 7.02
CA ILE A 8 -23.35 -3.80 7.12
C ILE A 8 -24.61 -4.29 6.37
N GLY A 9 -24.60 -5.53 5.83
CA GLY A 9 -25.75 -6.14 5.15
C GLY A 9 -25.92 -5.75 3.69
N ILE A 10 -24.96 -5.04 3.08
CA ILE A 10 -24.99 -4.66 1.66
C ILE A 10 -24.21 -5.71 0.86
N VAL A 11 -24.91 -6.70 0.32
CA VAL A 11 -24.33 -7.74 -0.55
C VAL A 11 -24.31 -7.23 -1.99
N LEU A 12 -23.15 -6.75 -2.44
CA LEU A 12 -22.97 -6.30 -3.83
C LEU A 12 -22.72 -7.50 -4.76
N PRO A 13 -23.32 -7.54 -5.97
CA PRO A 13 -23.09 -8.60 -6.96
C PRO A 13 -21.60 -8.79 -7.29
N LYS A 14 -21.16 -10.06 -7.40
CA LYS A 14 -19.77 -10.42 -7.79
C LYS A 14 -19.34 -9.82 -9.14
N ALA A 15 -20.28 -9.62 -10.05
CA ALA A 15 -20.02 -9.03 -11.37
C ALA A 15 -19.43 -7.60 -11.32
N ILE A 16 -19.75 -6.82 -10.27
CA ILE A 16 -19.33 -5.41 -10.12
C ILE A 16 -18.28 -5.22 -9.02
N THR A 17 -17.88 -6.27 -8.31
CA THR A 17 -16.96 -6.22 -7.17
C THR A 17 -15.66 -6.97 -7.40
N SER A 18 -15.61 -7.86 -8.40
CA SER A 18 -14.42 -8.63 -8.78
C SER A 18 -13.84 -8.15 -10.12
N SER A 19 -12.52 -8.30 -10.28
CA SER A 19 -11.85 -7.98 -11.54
C SER A 19 -12.13 -9.04 -12.63
N PRO A 20 -11.92 -8.74 -13.93
CA PRO A 20 -11.97 -9.73 -15.02
C PRO A 20 -11.12 -10.98 -14.78
N PHE A 21 -10.00 -10.83 -14.09
CA PHE A 21 -9.09 -11.91 -13.74
C PHE A 21 -9.60 -12.82 -12.61
N GLU A 22 -10.65 -12.40 -11.89
CA GLU A 22 -11.28 -13.13 -10.78
C GLU A 22 -12.73 -13.55 -11.09
N GLY A 23 -13.17 -13.40 -12.34
CA GLY A 23 -14.52 -13.77 -12.80
C GLY A 23 -15.60 -12.69 -12.65
N GLY A 24 -15.22 -11.43 -12.41
CA GLY A 24 -16.12 -10.26 -12.48
C GLY A 24 -16.00 -9.51 -13.81
N VAL A 25 -16.85 -8.51 -14.07
CA VAL A 25 -16.77 -7.69 -15.30
C VAL A 25 -15.97 -6.42 -15.02
N ILE A 26 -16.24 -5.73 -13.91
CA ILE A 26 -15.57 -4.48 -13.49
C ILE A 26 -15.50 -4.44 -11.97
N ASN A 27 -14.36 -4.03 -11.40
CA ASN A 27 -14.23 -3.77 -9.95
C ASN A 27 -14.61 -2.31 -9.63
N VAL A 28 -15.91 -2.05 -9.53
CA VAL A 28 -16.47 -0.69 -9.31
C VAL A 28 -15.98 -0.05 -8.02
N PRO A 29 -15.89 -0.74 -6.86
CA PRO A 29 -15.32 -0.16 -5.64
C PRO A 29 -13.88 0.31 -5.81
N ALA A 30 -13.04 -0.48 -6.50
CA ALA A 30 -11.68 -0.08 -6.80
C ALA A 30 -11.64 1.16 -7.71
N MET A 31 -12.46 1.21 -8.77
CA MET A 31 -12.52 2.38 -9.64
C MET A 31 -12.95 3.65 -8.89
N LEU A 32 -13.94 3.55 -8.00
CA LEU A 32 -14.40 4.69 -7.20
C LEU A 32 -13.31 5.20 -6.26
N ILE A 33 -12.57 4.31 -5.60
CA ILE A 33 -11.44 4.71 -4.75
C ILE A 33 -10.36 5.37 -5.60
N ILE A 34 -10.00 4.81 -6.75
CA ILE A 34 -8.99 5.39 -7.64
C ILE A 34 -9.45 6.75 -8.16
N ALA A 35 -10.71 6.89 -8.56
CA ALA A 35 -11.27 8.17 -9.02
C ALA A 35 -11.32 9.21 -7.90
N LEU A 36 -11.68 8.80 -6.67
CA LEU A 36 -11.65 9.67 -5.49
C LEU A 36 -10.23 10.13 -5.17
N ILE A 37 -9.26 9.22 -5.21
CA ILE A 37 -7.84 9.53 -5.00
C ILE A 37 -7.35 10.46 -6.11
N ALA A 38 -7.66 10.19 -7.38
CA ALA A 38 -7.34 11.07 -8.50
C ALA A 38 -7.93 12.48 -8.30
N TRP A 39 -9.19 12.57 -7.86
CA TRP A 39 -9.85 13.83 -7.57
C TRP A 39 -9.20 14.57 -6.39
N LEU A 40 -8.83 13.87 -5.32
CA LEU A 40 -8.09 14.45 -4.18
C LEU A 40 -6.71 14.98 -4.61
N LEU A 41 -6.01 14.26 -5.49
CA LEU A 41 -4.73 14.69 -6.06
C LEU A 41 -4.89 15.97 -6.88
N ILE A 42 -5.89 16.03 -7.77
CA ILE A 42 -6.20 17.21 -8.59
C ILE A 42 -6.64 18.40 -7.72
N SER A 43 -7.33 18.13 -6.61
CA SER A 43 -7.75 19.15 -5.65
C SER A 43 -6.60 19.79 -4.86
N GLY A 44 -5.36 19.34 -5.08
CA GLY A 44 -4.17 20.00 -4.56
C GLY A 44 -3.94 19.80 -3.08
N VAL A 45 -4.28 18.61 -2.54
CA VAL A 45 -4.00 18.26 -1.15
C VAL A 45 -2.50 18.41 -0.88
N ARG A 46 -2.17 19.47 -0.14
CA ARG A 46 -0.80 19.77 0.27
C ARG A 46 -0.43 18.82 1.41
N ASN A 47 0.15 17.68 1.08
CA ASN A 47 0.67 16.75 2.08
C ASN A 47 1.87 17.39 2.81
N THR A 48 1.70 17.69 4.09
CA THR A 48 2.82 18.07 4.96
C THR A 48 3.52 16.83 5.49
N SER A 49 4.85 16.88 5.65
CA SER A 49 5.68 15.79 6.16
C SER A 49 5.19 15.26 7.51
N GLY A 50 4.60 16.12 8.36
CA GLY A 50 4.00 15.71 9.64
C GLY A 50 2.79 14.78 9.50
N VAL A 51 1.91 15.02 8.52
CA VAL A 51 0.72 14.15 8.29
C VAL A 51 1.16 12.79 7.78
N ASN A 52 2.17 12.74 6.89
CA ASN A 52 2.71 11.47 6.40
C ASN A 52 3.33 10.64 7.55
N GLY A 53 4.06 11.29 8.46
CA GLY A 53 4.62 10.64 9.64
C GLY A 53 3.56 10.01 10.54
N VAL A 54 2.47 10.74 10.84
CA VAL A 54 1.34 10.21 11.63
C VAL A 54 0.72 8.99 10.96
N ILE A 55 0.51 9.03 9.63
CA ILE A 55 -0.06 7.90 8.89
C ILE A 55 0.84 6.67 8.95
N VAL A 56 2.16 6.83 8.82
CA VAL A 56 3.12 5.71 8.95
C VAL A 56 3.08 5.12 10.36
N ILE A 57 3.03 5.96 11.40
CA ILE A 57 2.90 5.49 12.78
C ILE A 57 1.62 4.68 12.97
N ILE A 58 0.48 5.15 12.44
CA ILE A 58 -0.79 4.41 12.50
C ILE A 58 -0.67 3.05 11.80
N LYS A 59 -0.09 3.00 10.60
CA LYS A 59 0.11 1.75 9.85
C LYS A 59 0.96 0.75 10.63
N VAL A 60 2.09 1.21 11.16
CA VAL A 60 2.99 0.36 11.97
C VAL A 60 2.30 -0.10 13.24
N ALA A 61 1.57 0.79 13.93
CA ALA A 61 0.82 0.45 15.13
C ALA A 61 -0.24 -0.63 14.88
N VAL A 62 -0.96 -0.57 13.75
CA VAL A 62 -1.94 -1.60 13.36
C VAL A 62 -1.28 -2.96 13.12
N VAL A 63 -0.10 -2.98 12.49
CA VAL A 63 0.68 -4.21 12.28
C VAL A 63 1.21 -4.76 13.61
N LEU A 64 1.73 -3.91 14.48
CA LEU A 64 2.20 -4.33 15.81
C LEU A 64 1.04 -4.83 16.68
N LEU A 65 -0.12 -4.19 16.60
CA LEU A 65 -1.33 -4.63 17.29
C LEU A 65 -1.73 -6.04 16.85
N PHE A 66 -1.70 -6.32 15.54
CA PHE A 66 -1.92 -7.68 15.03
C PHE A 66 -0.96 -8.66 15.72
N ILE A 67 0.34 -8.39 15.65
CA ILE A 67 1.38 -9.27 16.20
C ILE A 67 1.10 -9.56 17.68
N VAL A 68 0.81 -8.54 18.49
CA VAL A 68 0.55 -8.69 19.93
C VAL A 68 -0.71 -9.50 20.22
N LEU A 69 -1.81 -9.27 19.51
CA LEU A 69 -3.07 -10.01 19.71
C LEU A 69 -2.97 -11.46 19.24
N ALA A 70 -2.21 -11.68 18.18
CA ALA A 70 -2.16 -12.93 17.45
C ALA A 70 -1.09 -13.90 17.96
N VAL A 71 0.03 -13.41 18.51
CA VAL A 71 1.20 -14.25 18.87
C VAL A 71 0.84 -15.37 19.86
N TRP A 72 -0.04 -15.10 20.81
CA TRP A 72 -0.48 -16.08 21.82
C TRP A 72 -1.40 -17.18 21.27
N HIS A 73 -1.92 -16.99 20.05
CA HIS A 73 -2.83 -17.93 19.39
C HIS A 73 -2.12 -18.81 18.36
N VAL A 74 -0.79 -18.69 18.24
CA VAL A 74 0.01 -19.50 17.32
C VAL A 74 0.05 -20.95 17.78
N LYS A 75 -0.37 -21.85 16.90
CA LYS A 75 -0.30 -23.30 17.11
C LYS A 75 0.74 -23.88 16.14
N PRO A 76 1.91 -24.35 16.63
CA PRO A 76 2.95 -24.92 15.78
C PRO A 76 2.49 -26.07 14.89
N SER A 77 1.42 -26.78 15.29
CA SER A 77 0.78 -27.81 14.46
C SER A 77 0.30 -27.30 13.10
N ASN A 78 -0.04 -26.02 12.97
CA ASN A 78 -0.47 -25.42 11.71
C ASN A 78 0.67 -25.29 10.68
N TRP A 79 1.92 -25.32 11.12
CA TRP A 79 3.09 -25.35 10.24
C TRP A 79 3.37 -26.74 9.66
N THR A 80 2.55 -27.75 9.97
CA THR A 80 2.68 -29.09 9.38
C THR A 80 1.56 -29.36 8.37
N PRO A 81 1.88 -29.67 7.09
CA PRO A 81 3.19 -29.60 6.44
C PRO A 81 3.65 -28.16 6.14
N PHE A 82 4.96 -27.87 6.30
CA PHE A 82 5.52 -26.51 6.13
C PHE A 82 5.61 -26.11 4.65
N MET A 83 5.95 -27.07 3.78
CA MET A 83 6.08 -26.87 2.34
C MET A 83 5.13 -27.81 1.57
N PRO A 84 3.80 -27.61 1.66
CA PRO A 84 2.83 -28.47 0.98
C PRO A 84 2.95 -28.43 -0.55
N TYR A 85 3.51 -27.34 -1.09
CA TYR A 85 3.72 -27.12 -2.53
C TYR A 85 5.18 -27.29 -2.96
N GLY A 86 6.02 -27.85 -2.09
CA GLY A 86 7.45 -27.96 -2.31
C GLY A 86 8.15 -26.62 -2.54
N PHE A 87 9.39 -26.67 -3.04
CA PHE A 87 10.20 -25.48 -3.29
C PHE A 87 9.67 -24.62 -4.44
N ASN A 88 9.04 -25.25 -5.44
CA ASN A 88 8.41 -24.53 -6.55
C ASN A 88 7.32 -23.55 -6.06
N GLY A 89 6.49 -23.98 -5.10
CA GLY A 89 5.50 -23.10 -4.49
C GLY A 89 6.11 -21.94 -3.71
N VAL A 90 7.27 -22.14 -3.08
CA VAL A 90 8.01 -21.07 -2.39
C VAL A 90 8.52 -20.04 -3.38
N ILE A 91 9.10 -20.45 -4.52
CA ILE A 91 9.57 -19.53 -5.55
C ILE A 91 8.41 -18.71 -6.13
N SER A 92 7.30 -19.36 -6.49
CA SER A 92 6.12 -18.66 -7.01
C SER A 92 5.54 -17.68 -5.98
N GLY A 93 5.47 -18.08 -4.71
CA GLY A 93 5.05 -17.21 -3.62
C GLY A 93 5.99 -16.02 -3.41
N ALA A 94 7.31 -16.24 -3.48
CA ALA A 94 8.31 -15.20 -3.37
C ALA A 94 8.17 -14.15 -4.48
N ALA A 95 7.87 -14.56 -5.72
CA ALA A 95 7.60 -13.64 -6.83
C ALA A 95 6.38 -12.74 -6.56
N VAL A 96 5.30 -13.29 -5.98
CA VAL A 96 4.11 -12.50 -5.62
C VAL A 96 4.42 -11.54 -4.47
N VAL A 97 5.12 -12.00 -3.43
CA VAL A 97 5.49 -11.18 -2.27
C VAL A 97 6.53 -10.12 -2.65
N PHE A 98 7.35 -10.34 -3.67
CA PHE A 98 8.29 -9.32 -4.17
C PHE A 98 7.57 -8.02 -4.56
N PHE A 99 6.36 -8.09 -5.14
CA PHE A 99 5.57 -6.90 -5.44
C PHE A 99 5.21 -6.07 -4.20
N SER A 100 5.17 -6.67 -3.01
CA SER A 100 4.90 -5.95 -1.75
C SER A 100 6.06 -5.06 -1.28
N TYR A 101 7.24 -5.18 -1.90
CA TYR A 101 8.41 -4.33 -1.66
C TYR A 101 8.50 -3.15 -2.63
N ILE A 102 7.57 -3.02 -3.59
CA ILE A 102 7.52 -1.85 -4.47
C ILE A 102 7.24 -0.59 -3.64
N GLY A 103 7.96 0.49 -3.92
CA GLY A 103 7.81 1.78 -3.25
C GLY A 103 9.02 2.23 -2.44
N PHE A 104 10.08 1.41 -2.30
CA PHE A 104 11.34 1.87 -1.69
C PHE A 104 12.00 2.98 -2.53
N ASP A 105 11.79 2.96 -3.84
CA ASP A 105 12.23 3.94 -4.81
C ASP A 105 11.50 5.29 -4.63
N ALA A 106 10.28 5.28 -4.09
CA ALA A 106 9.55 6.52 -3.77
C ALA A 106 10.32 7.39 -2.74
N VAL A 107 11.14 6.78 -1.88
CA VAL A 107 12.01 7.53 -0.94
C VAL A 107 12.96 8.44 -1.71
N SER A 108 13.46 8.01 -2.89
CA SER A 108 14.35 8.81 -3.74
C SER A 108 13.75 10.16 -4.17
N THR A 109 12.41 10.26 -4.24
CA THR A 109 11.72 11.49 -4.62
C THR A 109 11.78 12.59 -3.56
N ALA A 110 12.08 12.23 -2.30
CA ALA A 110 12.29 13.15 -1.20
C ALA A 110 13.76 13.59 -1.04
N ALA A 111 14.64 13.21 -1.97
CA ALA A 111 16.06 13.61 -1.94
C ALA A 111 16.22 15.13 -1.91
N GLU A 112 15.36 15.87 -2.62
CA GLU A 112 15.39 17.34 -2.68
C GLU A 112 14.99 18.03 -1.35
N GLU A 113 14.25 17.34 -0.49
CA GLU A 113 13.78 17.84 0.82
C GLU A 113 14.68 17.35 1.98
N THR A 114 15.72 16.57 1.67
CA THR A 114 16.60 15.95 2.66
C THR A 114 17.83 16.83 2.91
N ARG A 115 18.17 17.06 4.19
CA ARG A 115 19.28 17.94 4.57
C ARG A 115 20.65 17.41 4.13
N ASN A 116 20.89 16.10 4.24
CA ASN A 116 22.11 15.44 3.77
C ASN A 116 21.78 14.19 2.92
N PRO A 117 21.37 14.37 1.65
CA PRO A 117 20.87 13.28 0.82
C PRO A 117 21.87 12.13 0.64
N GLN A 118 23.17 12.43 0.62
CA GLN A 118 24.23 11.44 0.40
C GLN A 118 24.32 10.39 1.51
N ARG A 119 23.91 10.74 2.74
CA ARG A 119 23.97 9.83 3.90
C ARG A 119 22.60 9.42 4.39
N ASP A 120 21.63 10.33 4.39
CA ASP A 120 20.32 10.09 4.98
C ASP A 120 19.45 9.21 4.08
N MET A 121 19.54 9.38 2.75
CA MET A 121 18.75 8.62 1.80
C MET A 121 19.11 7.12 1.78
N PRO A 122 20.40 6.73 1.67
CA PRO A 122 20.76 5.31 1.70
C PRO A 122 20.41 4.65 3.03
N ARG A 123 20.62 5.35 4.15
CA ARG A 123 20.26 4.84 5.49
C ARG A 123 18.76 4.68 5.64
N GLY A 124 17.97 5.63 5.16
CA GLY A 124 16.51 5.57 5.18
C GLY A 124 15.97 4.39 4.37
N ILE A 125 16.47 4.18 3.15
CA ILE A 125 16.06 3.06 2.29
C ILE A 125 16.41 1.72 2.95
N ILE A 126 17.65 1.53 3.40
CA ILE A 126 18.08 0.26 4.01
C ILE A 126 17.34 0.00 5.33
N ALA A 127 17.22 1.00 6.21
CA ALA A 127 16.56 0.85 7.49
C ALA A 127 15.06 0.54 7.32
N SER A 128 14.36 1.25 6.43
CA SER A 128 12.95 1.00 6.15
C SER A 128 12.72 -0.38 5.55
N LEU A 129 13.55 -0.81 4.60
CA LEU A 129 13.48 -2.15 4.01
C LEU A 129 13.68 -3.24 5.07
N LEU A 130 14.73 -3.13 5.90
CA LEU A 130 15.01 -4.11 6.95
C LEU A 130 13.85 -4.21 7.96
N ILE A 131 13.33 -3.07 8.43
CA ILE A 131 12.19 -3.04 9.36
C ILE A 131 10.96 -3.70 8.73
N CYS A 132 10.63 -3.34 7.49
CA CYS A 132 9.50 -3.94 6.77
C CYS A 132 9.69 -5.45 6.57
N THR A 133 10.89 -5.91 6.23
CA THR A 133 11.20 -7.33 6.07
C THR A 133 10.98 -8.11 7.37
N VAL A 134 11.47 -7.60 8.51
CA VAL A 134 11.25 -8.24 9.81
C VAL A 134 9.76 -8.31 10.14
N LEU A 135 9.02 -7.22 9.93
CA LEU A 135 7.57 -7.21 10.15
C LEU A 135 6.84 -8.18 9.22
N TYR A 136 7.22 -8.27 7.94
CA TYR A 136 6.62 -9.20 6.99
C TYR A 136 6.85 -10.67 7.37
N ILE A 137 8.06 -11.01 7.80
CA ILE A 137 8.38 -12.36 8.29
C ILE A 137 7.54 -12.68 9.54
N ALA A 138 7.48 -11.76 10.50
CA ALA A 138 6.72 -11.93 11.74
C ALA A 138 5.22 -12.12 11.45
N VAL A 139 4.62 -11.25 10.63
CA VAL A 139 3.21 -11.34 10.24
C VAL A 139 2.93 -12.64 9.50
N SER A 140 3.78 -13.03 8.54
CA SER A 140 3.59 -14.29 7.79
C SER A 140 3.66 -15.53 8.68
N ALA A 141 4.63 -15.59 9.59
CA ALA A 141 4.79 -16.69 10.54
C ALA A 141 3.59 -16.79 11.49
N ILE A 142 3.10 -15.66 12.00
CA ILE A 142 1.94 -15.60 12.89
C ILE A 142 0.65 -15.96 12.15
N LEU A 143 0.44 -15.39 10.94
CA LEU A 143 -0.74 -15.63 10.11
C LEU A 143 -0.92 -17.12 9.79
N THR A 144 0.16 -17.79 9.39
CA THR A 144 0.18 -19.24 9.11
C THR A 144 0.18 -20.09 10.38
N GLY A 145 0.64 -19.53 11.50
CA GLY A 145 0.66 -20.17 12.81
C GLY A 145 -0.71 -20.22 13.49
N ILE A 146 -1.58 -19.23 13.28
CA ILE A 146 -2.93 -19.20 13.86
C ILE A 146 -3.89 -20.08 13.08
N VAL A 147 -3.87 -19.97 11.75
CA VAL A 147 -4.82 -20.64 10.86
C VAL A 147 -4.06 -21.38 9.76
N LYS A 148 -4.46 -22.62 9.49
CA LYS A 148 -3.88 -23.43 8.42
C LYS A 148 -3.99 -22.71 7.07
N TYR A 149 -2.94 -22.76 6.27
CA TYR A 149 -2.83 -22.06 4.97
C TYR A 149 -4.03 -22.29 4.01
N THR A 150 -4.74 -23.41 4.15
CA THR A 150 -5.91 -23.76 3.34
C THR A 150 -7.10 -22.83 3.55
N ALA A 151 -7.26 -22.24 4.74
CA ALA A 151 -8.38 -21.34 5.05
C ALA A 151 -8.29 -20.02 4.27
N TYR A 152 -7.08 -19.57 3.95
CA TYR A 152 -6.84 -18.34 3.19
C TYR A 152 -7.17 -18.46 1.69
N LYS A 153 -7.47 -19.66 1.18
CA LYS A 153 -7.91 -19.83 -0.22
C LYS A 153 -9.31 -19.25 -0.47
N THR A 154 -10.10 -19.05 0.58
CA THR A 154 -11.45 -18.48 0.46
C THR A 154 -11.40 -17.01 0.05
N PRO A 155 -12.45 -16.47 -0.61
CA PRO A 155 -12.53 -15.05 -0.95
C PRO A 155 -12.41 -14.11 0.25
N ALA A 156 -12.95 -14.49 1.41
CA ALA A 156 -12.79 -13.70 2.63
C ALA A 156 -11.34 -13.71 3.13
N GLY A 157 -10.68 -14.88 3.05
CA GLY A 157 -9.32 -15.09 3.53
C GLY A 157 -8.24 -14.44 2.66
N HIS A 158 -8.31 -14.49 1.33
CA HIS A 158 -7.28 -13.88 0.48
C HIS A 158 -7.41 -12.36 0.36
N ASN A 159 -8.61 -11.79 0.53
CA ASN A 159 -8.84 -10.35 0.39
C ASN A 159 -8.46 -9.55 1.64
N ALA A 160 -8.57 -10.17 2.83
CA ALA A 160 -8.27 -9.51 4.10
C ALA A 160 -7.66 -10.50 5.11
N PRO A 161 -6.50 -11.10 4.82
CA PRO A 161 -5.96 -12.24 5.59
C PRO A 161 -5.74 -11.93 7.07
N VAL A 162 -5.21 -10.73 7.38
CA VAL A 162 -4.91 -10.33 8.77
C VAL A 162 -6.18 -10.17 9.61
N ALA A 163 -7.20 -9.52 9.06
CA ALA A 163 -8.49 -9.36 9.73
C ALA A 163 -9.23 -10.71 9.84
N TYR A 164 -9.21 -11.51 8.78
CA TYR A 164 -9.80 -12.85 8.75
C TYR A 164 -9.17 -13.78 9.79
N ALA A 165 -7.85 -13.72 9.97
CA ALA A 165 -7.15 -14.51 10.98
C ALA A 165 -7.59 -14.15 12.41
N LEU A 166 -7.77 -12.85 12.71
CA LEU A 166 -8.26 -12.39 14.00
C LEU A 166 -9.74 -12.78 14.26
N ASP A 167 -10.55 -12.77 13.22
CA ASP A 167 -11.95 -13.17 13.29
C ASP A 167 -12.09 -14.66 13.64
N LEU A 168 -11.25 -15.51 13.02
CA LEU A 168 -11.23 -16.96 13.29
C LEU A 168 -10.77 -17.34 14.70
N ILE A 169 -10.03 -16.48 15.40
CA ILE A 169 -9.66 -16.69 16.81
C ILE A 169 -10.64 -16.02 17.79
N GLY A 170 -11.70 -15.40 17.29
CA GLY A 170 -12.74 -14.76 18.10
C GLY A 170 -12.42 -13.32 18.54
N ILE A 171 -11.35 -12.70 18.03
CA ILE A 171 -10.98 -11.31 18.33
C ILE A 171 -11.62 -10.36 17.29
N HIS A 172 -12.94 -10.33 17.28
CA HIS A 172 -13.76 -9.58 16.30
C HIS A 172 -13.48 -8.06 16.35
N TRP A 173 -13.30 -7.50 17.56
CA TRP A 173 -12.99 -6.06 17.72
C TRP A 173 -11.62 -5.72 17.11
N GLY A 174 -10.65 -6.62 17.23
CA GLY A 174 -9.33 -6.48 16.62
C GLY A 174 -9.40 -6.57 15.11
N ALA A 175 -10.17 -7.53 14.58
CA ALA A 175 -10.41 -7.67 13.14
C ALA A 175 -11.00 -6.38 12.53
N ALA A 176 -11.98 -5.75 13.20
CA ALA A 176 -12.59 -4.50 12.78
C ALA A 176 -11.58 -3.34 12.78
N LEU A 177 -10.81 -3.18 13.87
CA LEU A 177 -9.83 -2.10 14.00
C LEU A 177 -8.72 -2.22 12.95
N ILE A 178 -8.20 -3.44 12.74
CA ILE A 178 -7.20 -3.70 11.70
C ILE A 178 -7.77 -3.45 10.31
N SER A 179 -9.02 -3.82 10.05
CA SER A 179 -9.66 -3.57 8.75
C SER A 179 -9.74 -2.08 8.44
N VAL A 180 -10.11 -1.24 9.41
CA VAL A 180 -10.13 0.22 9.27
C VAL A 180 -8.72 0.75 9.04
N GLY A 181 -7.75 0.32 9.86
CA GLY A 181 -6.35 0.70 9.73
C GLY A 181 -5.74 0.33 8.37
N ALA A 182 -6.08 -0.85 7.85
CA ALA A 182 -5.65 -1.32 6.54
C ALA A 182 -6.24 -0.46 5.40
N ILE A 183 -7.52 -0.08 5.48
CA ILE A 183 -8.16 0.80 4.48
C ILE A 183 -7.45 2.16 4.46
N CYS A 184 -7.34 2.82 5.62
CA CYS A 184 -6.62 4.10 5.72
C CYS A 184 -5.17 3.98 5.23
N GLY A 185 -4.53 2.86 5.56
CA GLY A 185 -3.17 2.56 5.17
C GLY A 185 -2.99 2.46 3.66
N ILE A 186 -3.79 1.61 3.01
CA ILE A 186 -3.74 1.37 1.56
C ILE A 186 -4.11 2.65 0.80
N THR A 187 -5.14 3.39 1.21
CA THR A 187 -5.51 4.67 0.58
C THR A 187 -4.35 5.67 0.58
N SER A 188 -3.62 5.76 1.69
CA SER A 188 -2.43 6.62 1.78
C SER A 188 -1.30 6.15 0.86
N VAL A 189 -1.05 4.84 0.74
CA VAL A 189 -0.02 4.33 -0.19
C VAL A 189 -0.42 4.62 -1.64
N CYS A 190 -1.68 4.41 -2.01
CA CYS A 190 -2.20 4.74 -3.33
C CYS A 190 -2.01 6.23 -3.67
N LEU A 191 -2.32 7.14 -2.74
CA LEU A 191 -2.06 8.58 -2.89
C LEU A 191 -0.57 8.85 -3.20
N VAL A 192 0.35 8.29 -2.41
CA VAL A 192 1.80 8.49 -2.59
C VAL A 192 2.28 7.97 -3.94
N LEU A 193 1.85 6.77 -4.36
CA LEU A 193 2.24 6.18 -5.64
C LEU A 193 1.72 7.01 -6.83
N MET A 194 0.47 7.47 -6.77
CA MET A 194 -0.10 8.31 -7.83
C MET A 194 0.55 9.70 -7.89
N PHE A 195 0.93 10.29 -6.74
CA PHE A 195 1.77 11.49 -6.70
C PHE A 195 3.12 11.24 -7.38
N GLY A 196 3.81 10.13 -7.06
CA GLY A 196 5.07 9.75 -7.70
C GLY A 196 4.93 9.60 -9.22
N GLN A 197 3.88 8.91 -9.67
CA GLN A 197 3.60 8.68 -11.09
C GLN A 197 3.38 10.00 -11.86
N SER A 198 2.67 10.97 -11.27
CA SER A 198 2.48 12.29 -11.89
C SER A 198 3.80 13.05 -12.13
N ARG A 199 4.78 12.92 -11.22
CA ARG A 199 6.13 13.52 -11.39
C ARG A 199 6.91 12.85 -12.51
N ILE A 200 6.85 11.52 -12.61
CA ILE A 200 7.51 10.77 -13.67
C ILE A 200 6.93 11.14 -15.03
N PHE A 201 5.60 11.24 -15.16
CA PHE A 201 4.97 11.72 -16.39
C PHE A 201 5.40 13.15 -16.76
N PHE A 202 5.49 14.05 -15.77
CA PHE A 202 5.96 15.41 -16.02
C PHE A 202 7.42 15.44 -16.50
N ALA A 203 8.30 14.65 -15.88
CA ALA A 203 9.69 14.51 -16.31
C ALA A 203 9.80 13.92 -17.73
N MET A 204 9.06 12.85 -18.04
CA MET A 204 9.03 12.25 -19.39
C MET A 204 8.47 13.21 -20.44
N ALA A 205 7.48 14.05 -20.10
CA ALA A 205 6.94 15.05 -21.01
C ALA A 205 7.91 16.22 -21.24
N ARG A 206 8.66 16.62 -20.19
CA ARG A 206 9.75 17.60 -20.30
C ARG A 206 10.88 17.09 -21.19
N ASP A 207 11.21 15.82 -21.06
CA ASP A 207 12.27 15.16 -21.82
C ASP A 207 11.82 14.73 -23.23
N GLY A 208 10.57 15.02 -23.61
CA GLY A 208 10.03 14.83 -24.97
C GLY A 208 9.64 13.40 -25.33
N LEU A 209 9.68 12.46 -24.37
CA LEU A 209 9.39 11.03 -24.57
C LEU A 209 7.88 10.73 -24.73
N ILE A 210 7.01 11.64 -24.27
CA ILE A 210 5.55 11.53 -24.39
C ILE A 210 4.92 12.84 -24.89
N PRO A 211 3.72 12.83 -25.49
CA PRO A 211 3.07 14.02 -26.02
C PRO A 211 2.96 15.14 -24.98
N LYS A 212 3.39 16.36 -25.35
CA LYS A 212 3.45 17.54 -24.46
C LYS A 212 2.13 17.90 -23.79
N VAL A 213 1.00 17.41 -24.30
CA VAL A 213 -0.35 17.56 -23.72
C VAL A 213 -0.42 16.94 -22.31
N LEU A 214 0.33 15.87 -22.03
CA LEU A 214 0.42 15.23 -20.70
C LEU A 214 1.38 15.93 -19.73
N GLY A 215 2.23 16.84 -20.23
CA GLY A 215 3.12 17.68 -19.43
C GLY A 215 2.59 19.10 -19.19
N GLY A 216 1.41 19.43 -19.72
CA GLY A 216 0.81 20.75 -19.57
C GLY A 216 0.27 20.97 -18.16
N VAL A 217 0.94 21.80 -17.37
CA VAL A 217 0.38 22.31 -16.11
C VAL A 217 -0.72 23.32 -16.45
N SER A 218 -1.94 23.10 -15.96
CA SER A 218 -3.03 24.09 -16.08
C SER A 218 -2.58 25.42 -15.45
N GLN A 219 -2.64 26.51 -16.22
CA GLN A 219 -2.18 27.86 -15.86
C GLN A 219 -2.75 28.41 -14.53
N LYS A 220 -3.79 27.80 -13.97
CA LYS A 220 -4.44 28.27 -12.74
C LYS A 220 -3.64 27.97 -11.45
N HIS A 221 -2.67 27.05 -11.48
CA HIS A 221 -1.80 26.73 -10.32
C HIS A 221 -0.35 27.23 -10.47
N GLN A 222 -0.07 28.06 -11.47
CA GLN A 222 1.27 28.57 -11.82
C GLN A 222 1.81 29.63 -10.83
N ARG A 223 1.22 29.77 -9.64
CA ARG A 223 1.63 30.73 -8.60
C ARG A 223 2.25 30.02 -7.40
N LEU A 224 3.30 29.21 -7.60
CA LEU A 224 4.21 28.86 -6.52
C LEU A 224 5.58 29.51 -6.81
N PRO A 225 6.11 30.36 -5.90
CA PRO A 225 7.26 31.24 -6.13
C PRO A 225 8.60 30.53 -6.40
N PHE A 226 8.65 29.20 -6.35
CA PHE A 226 9.86 28.41 -6.51
C PHE A 226 10.39 28.38 -7.97
N GLN A 227 9.51 28.48 -8.98
CA GLN A 227 9.94 28.44 -10.38
C GLN A 227 10.55 29.76 -10.89
N ARG A 228 10.36 30.89 -10.20
CA ARG A 228 11.01 32.16 -10.57
C ARG A 228 12.53 32.12 -10.38
N GLN A 229 13.04 31.39 -9.39
CA GLN A 229 14.48 31.29 -9.14
C GLN A 229 15.21 30.40 -10.14
N LEU A 230 14.58 29.32 -10.61
CA LEU A 230 15.20 28.42 -11.59
C LEU A 230 15.23 29.03 -13.00
N TRP A 231 14.21 29.80 -13.38
CA TRP A 231 14.19 30.49 -14.68
C TRP A 231 15.15 31.70 -14.76
N GLN A 232 15.44 32.35 -13.62
CA GLN A 232 16.44 33.43 -13.58
C GLN A 232 17.89 32.89 -13.64
N ARG A 233 18.14 31.66 -13.20
CA ARG A 233 19.48 31.04 -13.25
C ARG A 233 19.86 30.45 -14.60
N SER A 234 18.92 30.19 -15.51
CA SER A 234 19.23 29.75 -16.88
C SER A 234 19.28 30.91 -17.89
N ALA A 235 19.15 32.15 -17.43
CA ALA A 235 19.20 33.37 -18.25
C ALA A 235 20.51 34.16 -18.05
N HIS A 236 21.52 33.54 -17.42
CA HIS A 236 22.89 34.05 -17.30
C HIS A 236 23.87 32.97 -17.74
#